data_AF-A0A7C2XQ14-F1
#
_entry.id   AF-A0A7C2XQ14-F1
#
_cell.length_a   1.000
_cell.length_b   1.000
_cell.length_c   1.000
_cell.angle_alpha   90.00
_cell.angle_beta   90.00
_cell.angle_gamma   90.00
#
_symmetry.space_group_name_H-M   'P 1'
#
loop_
_entity.id
_entity.type
_entity.pdbx_description
1 polymer ?
#
loop_
_entity_poly.entity_id
_entity_poly.type
_entity_poly.pdbx_seq_one_letter_code
_entity_poly.pdbx_strand_id
1 'polypeptide(L)'
;MKKFVSTCALLLVFSGNPAWCQDSGMGLGLIVGEPTGISLKSWQGASTALDFGLAWSFSGNDFIQLHGDYLSHNFSSLKVEKGRLPFYYGIGGRLKFIDVGSKKGGDSRTRLGVRLPLGLNYLFEKTALDVFVEVVPVLDLVPETKIDLNAAIGIRYFFSK
;
A
#
# COMPACT_ATOMS: atom_id res chain seq x y z
N MET A 1 36.92 -24.02 -14.86
CA MET A 1 35.88 -23.35 -15.66
C MET A 1 35.33 -22.19 -14.85
N LYS A 2 35.37 -20.99 -15.41
CA LYS A 2 35.35 -19.69 -14.70
C LYS A 2 33.92 -19.32 -14.26
N LYS A 3 33.79 -18.78 -13.05
CA LYS A 3 32.52 -18.35 -12.42
C LYS A 3 31.87 -17.24 -13.24
N PHE A 4 30.57 -17.41 -13.50
CA PHE A 4 29.72 -16.47 -14.22
C PHE A 4 29.43 -15.27 -13.32
N VAL A 5 29.86 -14.09 -13.75
CA VAL A 5 29.57 -12.79 -13.13
C VAL A 5 28.15 -12.40 -13.52
N SER A 6 27.33 -12.01 -12.55
CA SER A 6 26.13 -11.20 -12.81
C SER A 6 25.90 -10.25 -11.65
N THR A 7 26.49 -9.08 -11.79
CA THR A 7 26.26 -7.90 -10.97
C THR A 7 24.95 -7.26 -11.41
N CYS A 8 23.89 -7.35 -10.60
CA CYS A 8 22.69 -6.53 -10.77
C CYS A 8 22.95 -5.15 -10.18
N ALA A 9 23.37 -4.20 -11.01
CA ALA A 9 23.47 -2.80 -10.63
C ALA A 9 22.08 -2.14 -10.74
N LEU A 10 21.45 -1.89 -9.59
CA LEU A 10 20.20 -1.14 -9.50
C LEU A 10 20.53 0.36 -9.54
N LEU A 11 20.38 0.99 -10.70
CA LEU A 11 20.53 2.44 -10.89
C LEU A 11 19.19 3.13 -10.64
N LEU A 12 19.00 3.67 -9.44
CA LEU A 12 17.92 4.59 -9.11
C LEU A 12 18.40 6.03 -9.34
N VAL A 13 18.08 6.58 -10.50
CA VAL A 13 18.23 8.02 -10.78
C VAL A 13 16.90 8.70 -10.46
N PHE A 14 16.81 9.37 -9.31
CA PHE A 14 15.73 10.30 -9.00
C PHE A 14 16.24 11.72 -9.22
N SER A 15 16.01 12.27 -10.41
CA SER A 15 16.13 13.69 -10.70
C SER A 15 14.74 14.25 -10.99
N GLY A 16 14.05 14.73 -9.95
CA GLY A 16 12.81 15.47 -10.09
C GLY A 16 12.77 16.58 -9.06
N ASN A 17 12.67 17.83 -9.51
CA ASN A 17 12.51 18.99 -8.63
C ASN A 17 11.17 18.85 -7.89
N PRO A 18 11.13 18.82 -6.54
CA PRO A 18 9.86 18.85 -5.85
C PRO A 18 9.29 20.26 -5.94
N ALA A 19 8.16 20.40 -6.65
CA ALA A 19 7.27 21.53 -6.47
C ALA A 19 6.39 21.25 -5.25
N TRP A 20 6.39 22.20 -4.31
CA TRP A 20 5.90 22.02 -2.95
C TRP A 20 4.38 22.15 -2.92
N CYS A 21 3.72 21.00 -2.93
CA CYS A 21 2.39 20.79 -2.39
C CYS A 21 2.39 19.36 -1.85
N GLN A 22 1.54 19.04 -0.88
CA GLN A 22 1.34 17.67 -0.38
C GLN A 22 0.77 16.68 -1.42
N ASP A 23 0.88 17.01 -2.71
CA ASP A 23 0.46 16.27 -3.89
C ASP A 23 1.68 15.74 -4.68
N SER A 24 2.87 15.75 -4.05
CA SER A 24 4.11 15.24 -4.61
C SER A 24 4.93 14.55 -3.50
N GLY A 25 5.82 13.65 -3.90
CA GLY A 25 6.76 12.99 -2.99
C GLY A 25 6.33 11.61 -2.50
N MET A 26 7.23 11.03 -1.69
CA MET A 26 7.14 9.66 -1.19
C MET A 26 6.93 9.66 0.32
N GLY A 27 6.02 8.80 0.79
CA GLY A 27 5.73 8.60 2.20
C GLY A 27 5.85 7.15 2.61
N LEU A 28 6.40 6.91 3.80
CA LEU A 28 6.54 5.60 4.42
C LEU A 28 5.73 5.59 5.72
N GLY A 29 5.02 4.50 5.97
CA GLY A 29 4.11 4.43 7.09
C GLY A 29 3.82 3.03 7.58
N LEU A 30 2.94 2.99 8.57
CA LEU A 30 2.45 1.78 9.20
C LEU A 30 0.96 1.62 8.92
N ILE A 31 0.55 0.37 8.78
CA ILE A 31 -0.83 -0.08 8.58
C ILE A 31 -1.20 -0.89 9.82
N VAL A 32 -2.33 -0.60 10.44
CA VAL A 32 -2.92 -1.37 11.54
C VAL A 32 -4.31 -1.84 11.11
N GLY A 33 -4.53 -3.15 11.17
CA GLY A 33 -5.75 -3.78 10.70
C GLY A 33 -5.52 -5.23 10.32
N GLU A 34 -6.40 -5.77 9.48
CA GLU A 34 -6.23 -7.10 8.90
C GLU A 34 -6.03 -6.95 7.38
N PRO A 35 -4.77 -6.77 6.93
CA PRO A 35 -3.51 -7.07 7.62
C PRO A 35 -2.81 -5.82 8.21
N THR A 36 -1.83 -6.05 9.08
CA THR A 36 -0.99 -5.00 9.69
C THR A 36 0.40 -5.02 9.06
N GLY A 37 1.04 -3.87 8.85
CA GLY A 37 2.29 -3.85 8.11
C GLY A 37 2.90 -2.47 7.87
N ILE A 38 3.74 -2.40 6.85
CA ILE A 38 4.33 -1.17 6.34
C ILE A 38 3.68 -0.78 5.01
N SER A 39 3.51 0.52 4.78
CA SER A 39 3.00 1.09 3.52
C SER A 39 3.98 2.11 2.98
N LEU A 40 4.16 2.11 1.67
CA LEU A 40 4.90 3.10 0.91
C LEU A 40 3.96 3.73 -0.11
N LYS A 41 3.80 5.05 -0.05
CA LYS A 41 2.98 5.82 -0.98
C LYS A 41 3.86 6.77 -1.77
N SER A 42 3.63 6.86 -3.08
CA SER A 42 4.31 7.82 -3.97
C SER A 42 3.26 8.57 -4.78
N TRP A 43 3.21 9.89 -4.64
CA TRP A 43 2.36 10.73 -5.47
C TRP A 43 2.91 10.78 -6.90
N GLN A 44 2.06 10.48 -7.88
CA GLN A 44 2.39 10.51 -9.30
C GLN A 44 1.88 11.79 -9.99
N GLY A 45 1.00 12.52 -9.33
CA GLY A 45 0.43 13.79 -9.79
C GLY A 45 -0.47 14.40 -8.74
N ALA A 46 -1.20 15.46 -9.13
CA ALA A 46 -2.02 16.25 -8.21
C ALA A 46 -3.12 15.46 -7.45
N SER A 47 -3.58 14.35 -8.03
CA SER A 47 -4.65 13.52 -7.45
C SER A 47 -4.39 12.03 -7.52
N THR A 48 -3.25 11.58 -8.05
CA THR A 48 -2.97 10.16 -8.27
C THR A 48 -1.72 9.70 -7.55
N ALA A 49 -1.74 8.48 -7.03
CA ALA A 49 -0.63 7.91 -6.28
C ALA A 49 -0.47 6.41 -6.54
N LEU A 50 0.76 5.91 -6.42
CA LEU A 50 1.05 4.51 -6.25
C LEU A 50 1.17 4.21 -4.75
N ASP A 51 0.54 3.13 -4.31
CA ASP A 51 0.63 2.62 -2.94
C ASP A 51 1.14 1.19 -2.96
N PHE A 52 2.12 0.88 -2.11
CA PHE A 52 2.65 -0.46 -1.94
C PHE A 52 2.62 -0.83 -0.47
N GLY A 53 2.37 -2.09 -0.17
CA GLY A 53 2.42 -2.54 1.21
C GLY A 53 2.96 -3.95 1.37
N LEU A 54 3.69 -4.13 2.46
CA LEU A 54 4.11 -5.42 2.99
C LEU A 54 3.47 -5.57 4.36
N ALA A 55 2.55 -6.52 4.47
CA ALA A 55 1.72 -6.69 5.64
C ALA A 55 1.61 -8.17 6.03
N TRP A 56 1.25 -8.44 7.27
CA TRP A 56 1.11 -9.76 7.85
C TRP A 56 -0.08 -9.80 8.80
N SER A 57 -0.52 -11.00 9.16
CA SER A 57 -1.58 -11.17 10.16
C SER A 57 -1.00 -11.19 11.57
N PHE A 58 -1.74 -10.61 12.52
CA PHE A 58 -1.53 -10.84 13.95
C PHE A 58 -2.49 -11.89 14.53
N SER A 59 -3.52 -12.31 13.78
CA SER A 59 -4.59 -13.14 14.31
C SER A 59 -4.85 -14.41 13.48
N GLY A 60 -4.55 -15.56 14.09
CA GLY A 60 -5.09 -16.87 13.71
C GLY A 60 -4.51 -17.56 12.47
N ASN A 61 -4.11 -16.83 11.43
CA ASN A 61 -3.50 -17.42 10.22
C ASN A 61 -2.21 -16.69 9.86
N ASP A 62 -1.08 -17.38 9.94
CA ASP A 62 0.22 -16.82 9.55
C ASP A 62 0.22 -16.58 8.05
N PHE A 63 0.14 -15.32 7.64
CA PHE A 63 0.31 -14.96 6.24
C PHE A 63 1.15 -13.69 6.09
N ILE A 64 1.81 -13.60 4.94
CA ILE A 64 2.46 -12.39 4.45
C ILE A 64 1.74 -11.95 3.18
N GLN A 65 1.41 -10.68 3.08
CA GLN A 65 0.76 -10.05 1.94
C GLN A 65 1.61 -8.91 1.40
N LEU A 66 1.94 -9.01 0.12
CA LEU A 66 2.44 -7.91 -0.68
C LEU A 66 1.27 -7.34 -1.50
N HIS A 67 1.20 -6.03 -1.63
CA HIS A 67 0.26 -5.41 -2.55
C HIS A 67 0.82 -4.16 -3.21
N GLY A 68 0.20 -3.80 -4.34
CA GLY A 68 0.45 -2.57 -5.07
C GLY A 68 -0.86 -2.06 -5.65
N ASP A 69 -1.19 -0.80 -5.39
CA ASP A 69 -2.44 -0.15 -5.74
C ASP A 69 -2.17 1.19 -6.47
N TYR A 70 -2.99 1.50 -7.48
CA TYR A 70 -3.05 2.81 -8.10
C TYR A 70 -4.29 3.55 -7.58
N LEU A 71 -4.07 4.69 -6.94
CA LEU A 71 -5.09 5.44 -6.19
C LEU A 71 -5.40 6.76 -6.88
N SER A 72 -6.68 7.13 -6.86
CA SER A 72 -7.21 8.43 -7.28
C SER A 72 -7.89 9.12 -6.11
N HIS A 73 -7.57 10.39 -5.88
CA HIS A 73 -8.02 11.19 -4.73
C HIS A 73 -8.97 12.30 -5.17
N ASN A 74 -10.16 12.33 -4.59
CA ASN A 74 -11.14 13.38 -4.78
C ASN A 74 -11.09 14.37 -3.60
N PHE A 75 -10.49 15.52 -3.84
CA PHE A 75 -10.36 16.60 -2.86
C PHE A 75 -11.60 17.50 -2.73
N SER A 76 -12.61 17.34 -3.60
CA SER A 76 -13.80 18.19 -3.59
C SER A 76 -14.95 17.63 -2.75
N SER A 77 -14.91 16.33 -2.44
CA SER A 77 -16.03 15.64 -1.78
C SER A 77 -16.23 16.04 -0.32
N LEU A 78 -15.14 16.32 0.40
CA LEU A 78 -15.16 16.55 1.85
C LEU A 78 -14.33 17.78 2.18
N LYS A 79 -14.94 18.75 2.87
CA LYS A 79 -14.28 19.97 3.35
C LYS A 79 -14.09 19.89 4.85
N VAL A 80 -12.90 20.20 5.30
CA VAL A 80 -12.51 20.27 6.72
C VAL A 80 -11.91 21.64 7.00
N GLU A 81 -12.05 22.13 8.24
CA GLU A 81 -11.55 23.47 8.61
C GLU A 81 -10.03 23.58 8.57
N LYS A 82 -9.32 22.46 8.78
CA LYS A 82 -7.87 22.34 8.76
C LYS A 82 -7.49 21.06 8.03
N GLY A 83 -6.43 21.10 7.24
CA GLY A 83 -5.98 19.95 6.47
C GLY A 83 -6.77 19.75 5.19
N ARG A 84 -6.56 18.59 4.58
CA ARG A 84 -7.37 18.09 3.46
C ARG A 84 -7.81 16.67 3.77
N LEU A 85 -9.07 16.33 3.47
CA LEU A 85 -9.62 14.99 3.69
C LEU A 85 -10.17 14.40 2.37
N PRO A 86 -9.34 14.17 1.35
CA PRO A 86 -9.79 13.50 0.14
C PRO A 86 -10.33 12.10 0.45
N PHE A 87 -11.45 11.79 -0.21
CA PHE A 87 -11.85 10.40 -0.44
C PHE A 87 -11.02 9.84 -1.59
N TYR A 88 -10.54 8.62 -1.48
CA TYR A 88 -9.83 7.94 -2.54
C TYR A 88 -10.44 6.59 -2.88
N TYR A 89 -10.24 6.22 -4.14
CA TYR A 89 -10.54 4.90 -4.65
C TYR A 89 -9.41 4.45 -5.57
N GLY A 90 -9.28 3.14 -5.77
CA GLY A 90 -8.21 2.63 -6.60
C GLY A 90 -8.43 1.23 -7.13
N ILE A 91 -7.42 0.75 -7.83
CA ILE A 91 -7.33 -0.63 -8.31
C ILE A 91 -5.89 -1.11 -8.16
N GLY A 92 -5.73 -2.38 -7.81
CA GLY A 92 -4.40 -2.96 -7.66
C GLY A 92 -4.42 -4.48 -7.57
N GLY A 93 -3.30 -5.02 -7.09
CA GLY A 93 -3.10 -6.45 -6.95
C GLY A 93 -2.48 -6.80 -5.60
N ARG A 94 -2.78 -8.01 -5.10
CA ARG A 94 -2.06 -8.62 -3.98
C ARG A 94 -1.43 -9.95 -4.35
N LEU A 95 -0.33 -10.25 -3.67
CA LEU A 95 0.23 -11.58 -3.52
C LEU A 95 0.22 -11.93 -2.02
N LYS A 96 -0.50 -12.99 -1.64
CA LYS A 96 -0.66 -13.42 -0.24
C LYS A 96 -0.13 -14.84 -0.08
N PHE A 97 0.86 -15.00 0.78
CA PHE A 97 1.46 -16.28 1.13
C PHE A 97 0.91 -16.73 2.47
N ILE A 98 0.20 -17.85 2.50
CA ILE A 98 -0.40 -18.41 3.72
C ILE A 98 0.49 -19.54 4.25
N ASP A 99 0.56 -19.68 5.57
CA ASP A 99 1.33 -20.69 6.31
C ASP A 99 2.85 -20.54 6.17
N VAL A 100 3.33 -19.30 6.05
CA VAL A 100 4.76 -18.97 5.99
C VAL A 100 5.41 -19.22 7.36
N GLY A 101 5.80 -20.48 7.64
CA GLY A 101 6.49 -20.87 8.87
C GLY A 101 5.88 -22.06 9.64
N SER A 102 4.72 -22.56 9.22
CA SER A 102 4.09 -23.71 9.84
C SER A 102 4.88 -25.00 9.55
N LYS A 103 5.56 -25.54 10.58
CA LYS A 103 6.25 -26.86 10.54
C LYS A 103 5.30 -28.07 10.35
N LYS A 104 4.01 -27.85 10.15
CA LYS A 104 3.04 -28.90 9.83
C LYS A 104 2.91 -28.92 8.31
N GLY A 105 3.39 -29.99 7.67
CA GLY A 105 3.51 -30.15 6.22
C GLY A 105 2.20 -30.09 5.42
N GLY A 106 1.48 -28.98 5.50
CA GLY A 106 0.47 -28.56 4.54
C GLY A 106 1.09 -27.64 3.51
N ASP A 107 0.67 -27.77 2.25
CA ASP A 107 1.17 -26.94 1.15
C ASP A 107 0.94 -25.44 1.45
N SER A 108 2.02 -24.65 1.47
CA SER A 108 1.94 -23.19 1.52
C SER A 108 1.12 -22.70 0.33
N ARG A 109 -0.01 -22.06 0.58
CA ARG A 109 -0.90 -21.60 -0.50
C ARG A 109 -0.61 -20.14 -0.83
N THR A 110 -0.13 -19.93 -2.04
CA THR A 110 -0.01 -18.59 -2.63
C THR A 110 -1.34 -18.18 -3.23
N ARG A 111 -1.80 -16.98 -2.90
CA ARG A 111 -2.98 -16.35 -3.49
C ARG A 111 -2.59 -15.10 -4.27
N LEU A 112 -3.11 -14.98 -5.48
CA LEU A 112 -3.02 -13.79 -6.31
C LEU A 112 -4.43 -13.21 -6.44
N GLY A 113 -4.59 -11.91 -6.22
CA GLY A 113 -5.91 -11.27 -6.26
C GLY A 113 -5.89 -9.82 -6.72
N VAL A 114 -7.05 -9.35 -7.17
CA VAL A 114 -7.30 -7.96 -7.55
C VAL A 114 -7.90 -7.21 -6.37
N ARG A 115 -7.40 -6.01 -6.10
CA ARG A 115 -7.80 -5.15 -4.98
C ARG A 115 -8.57 -3.94 -5.49
N LEU A 116 -9.57 -3.50 -4.73
CA LEU A 116 -10.33 -2.27 -4.98
C LEU A 116 -10.32 -1.37 -3.73
N PRO A 117 -9.24 -0.64 -3.45
CA PRO A 117 -9.17 0.18 -2.24
C PRO A 117 -10.18 1.33 -2.26
N LEU A 118 -10.86 1.54 -1.14
CA LEU A 118 -11.75 2.66 -0.89
C LEU A 118 -11.42 3.24 0.48
N GLY A 119 -11.09 4.53 0.55
CA GLY A 119 -10.61 5.11 1.80
C GLY A 119 -10.72 6.62 1.90
N LEU A 120 -10.38 7.11 3.09
CA LEU A 120 -10.21 8.52 3.41
C LEU A 120 -8.77 8.75 3.79
N ASN A 121 -8.20 9.85 3.32
CA ASN A 121 -6.83 10.25 3.66
C ASN A 121 -6.87 11.65 4.23
N TYR A 122 -6.46 11.82 5.48
CA TYR A 122 -6.33 13.12 6.13
C TYR A 122 -4.88 13.61 6.03
N LEU A 123 -4.68 14.68 5.26
CA LEU A 123 -3.39 15.32 5.04
C LEU A 123 -3.28 16.53 5.97
N PHE A 124 -2.29 16.52 6.86
CA PHE A 124 -2.09 17.57 7.84
C PHE A 124 -1.37 18.78 7.24
N GLU A 125 -1.96 19.98 7.27
CA GLU A 125 -1.34 21.20 6.73
C GLU A 125 0.07 21.50 7.24
N LYS A 126 0.32 21.27 8.54
CA LYS A 126 1.54 21.74 9.23
C LYS A 126 2.59 20.66 9.45
N THR A 127 2.28 19.39 9.21
CA THR A 127 3.21 18.27 9.42
C THR A 127 3.42 17.49 8.12
N ALA A 128 4.52 16.76 8.02
CA ALA A 128 4.77 15.84 6.92
C ALA A 128 4.12 14.48 7.17
N LEU A 129 2.99 14.47 7.89
CA LEU A 129 2.25 13.25 8.22
C LEU A 129 0.92 13.24 7.46
N ASP A 130 0.47 12.04 7.14
CA ASP A 130 -0.92 11.77 6.79
C ASP A 130 -1.45 10.62 7.67
N VAL A 131 -2.77 10.56 7.79
CA VAL A 131 -3.47 9.39 8.36
C VAL A 131 -4.48 8.93 7.33
N PHE A 132 -4.72 7.63 7.23
CA PHE A 132 -5.72 7.09 6.33
C PHE A 132 -6.51 5.97 6.99
N VAL A 133 -7.72 5.76 6.49
CA VAL A 133 -8.57 4.61 6.81
C VAL A 133 -9.14 4.06 5.52
N GLU A 134 -9.15 2.75 5.38
CA GLU A 134 -9.61 2.08 4.17
C GLU A 134 -10.31 0.75 4.41
N VAL A 135 -11.16 0.43 3.45
CA VAL A 135 -11.72 -0.89 3.23
C VAL A 135 -11.37 -1.28 1.80
N VAL A 136 -10.88 -2.51 1.63
CA VAL A 136 -10.37 -3.02 0.36
C VAL A 136 -11.03 -4.36 0.07
N PRO A 137 -12.13 -4.38 -0.71
CA PRO A 137 -12.61 -5.60 -1.32
C PRO A 137 -11.52 -6.23 -2.18
N VAL A 138 -11.34 -7.53 -2.05
CA VAL A 138 -10.35 -8.30 -2.79
C VAL A 138 -11.02 -9.50 -3.45
N LEU A 139 -10.69 -9.70 -4.72
CA LEU A 139 -11.04 -10.90 -5.46
C LEU A 139 -9.77 -11.71 -5.70
N ASP A 140 -9.56 -12.75 -4.90
CA ASP A 140 -8.55 -13.76 -5.22
C ASP A 140 -8.97 -14.48 -6.50
N LEU A 141 -8.00 -14.73 -7.38
CA LEU A 141 -8.18 -15.44 -8.65
C LEU A 141 -7.44 -16.78 -8.66
N VAL A 142 -6.32 -16.86 -7.94
CA VAL A 142 -5.48 -18.06 -7.84
C VAL A 142 -5.38 -18.47 -6.37
N PRO A 143 -5.47 -19.76 -6.03
CA PRO A 143 -5.77 -20.89 -6.92
C PRO A 143 -7.26 -21.02 -7.29
N GLU A 144 -8.12 -20.31 -6.57
CA GLU A 144 -9.58 -20.33 -6.72
C GLU A 144 -10.12 -18.91 -6.60
N THR A 145 -11.28 -18.67 -7.21
CA THR A 145 -11.96 -17.38 -7.08
C THR A 145 -12.61 -17.26 -5.71
N LYS A 146 -12.12 -16.34 -4.88
CA LYS A 146 -12.67 -16.09 -3.54
C LYS A 146 -12.73 -14.59 -3.25
N ILE A 147 -13.85 -14.14 -2.69
CA ILE A 147 -13.98 -12.78 -2.18
C ILE A 147 -13.40 -12.71 -0.76
N ASP A 148 -12.60 -11.68 -0.52
CA ASP A 148 -11.99 -11.34 0.75
C ASP A 148 -12.12 -9.84 1.01
N LEU A 149 -11.88 -9.40 2.23
CA LEU A 149 -12.01 -8.00 2.63
C LEU A 149 -10.87 -7.62 3.56
N ASN A 150 -10.10 -6.60 3.19
CA ASN A 150 -9.14 -5.98 4.10
C ASN A 150 -9.72 -4.68 4.65
N ALA A 151 -9.41 -4.37 5.91
CA ALA A 151 -9.76 -3.11 6.54
C ALA A 151 -8.58 -2.64 7.38
N ALA A 152 -8.22 -1.37 7.25
CA ALA A 152 -7.03 -0.82 7.87
C ALA A 152 -7.16 0.66 8.22
N ILE A 153 -6.43 1.06 9.26
CA ILE A 153 -6.06 2.44 9.55
C ILE A 153 -4.54 2.55 9.48
N GLY A 154 -4.00 3.66 9.00
CA GLY A 154 -2.56 3.85 8.96
C GLY A 154 -2.12 5.29 9.04
N ILE A 155 -0.82 5.46 9.21
CA ILE A 155 -0.15 6.76 9.31
C ILE A 155 1.10 6.71 8.45
N ARG A 156 1.36 7.73 7.64
CA ARG A 156 2.58 7.82 6.81
C ARG A 156 3.31 9.12 7.06
N TYR A 157 4.63 9.05 7.03
CA TYR A 157 5.55 10.19 7.03
C TYR A 157 6.09 10.42 5.62
N PHE A 158 5.97 11.64 5.10
CA PHE A 158 6.43 12.04 3.77
C PHE A 158 7.80 12.72 3.84
N PHE A 159 8.71 12.28 2.98
CA PHE A 159 10.10 12.74 2.98
C PHE A 159 10.34 14.04 2.21
N SER A 160 9.40 14.46 1.35
CA SER A 160 9.57 15.61 0.46
C SER A 160 8.61 16.76 0.75
N LYS A 161 8.36 17.04 2.03
CA LYS A 161 7.62 18.25 2.41
C LYS A 161 8.53 19.47 2.51
#